data_AF-A0A0F9P9F3-F1
#
_entry.id   AF-A0A0F9P9F3-F1
#
_cell.length_a   1.000
_cell.length_b   1.000
_cell.length_c   1.000
_cell.angle_alpha   90.00
_cell.angle_beta   90.00
_cell.angle_gamma   90.00
#
_symmetry.space_group_name_H-M   'P 1'
#
loop_
_entity.id
_entity.type
_entity.pdbx_description
1 polymer ?
#
loop_
_entity_poly.entity_id
_entity_poly.type
_entity_poly.pdbx_seq_one_letter_code
_entity_poly.pdbx_strand_id
1 'polypeptide(L)'
;MKTNILVQYQGGGYDGCIWEWNYFYIDKQGTFHDIQSSGCRGIDNLPDAIELIEQDESGTFVYDMSKDEDITAFCKESHPVHVLGVLRWFENDYNELGVQFFAVCSACGGQNSDADDMIVEGDILLDYECYSLGQCPSCEQYVGDDELEPVNRNEHHDFDYICSDCKEYHDEEREAESLEDLRW
;
A
#
# COMPACT_ATOMS: atom_id res chain seq x y z
N MET A 1 3.89 26.72 12.74
CA MET A 1 3.57 25.29 12.76
C MET A 1 3.24 24.86 11.34
N LYS A 2 3.83 23.76 10.86
CA LYS A 2 3.43 23.17 9.57
C LYS A 2 2.06 22.49 9.76
N THR A 3 1.20 22.58 8.76
CA THR A 3 -0.19 22.08 8.77
C THR A 3 -0.47 21.36 7.46
N ASN A 4 -1.51 20.53 7.42
CA ASN A 4 -1.80 19.64 6.30
C ASN A 4 -0.62 18.70 5.99
N ILE A 5 0.00 18.14 7.04
CA ILE A 5 1.19 17.31 6.92
C ILE A 5 0.98 15.93 7.52
N LEU A 6 1.43 14.90 6.80
CA LEU A 6 1.63 13.56 7.33
C LEU A 6 3.07 13.45 7.82
N VAL A 7 3.26 12.92 9.02
CA VAL A 7 4.59 12.70 9.59
C VAL A 7 4.78 11.22 9.84
N GLN A 8 5.87 10.68 9.30
CA GLN A 8 6.38 9.35 9.58
C GLN A 8 7.62 9.47 10.46
N TYR A 9 7.70 8.67 11.53
CA TYR A 9 8.84 8.73 12.44
C TYR A 9 9.11 7.38 13.10
N GLN A 10 10.33 7.21 13.62
CA GLN A 10 10.71 5.99 14.34
C GLN A 10 10.18 6.03 15.79
N GLY A 11 9.19 5.20 16.08
CA GLY A 11 8.57 5.04 17.40
C GLY A 11 9.43 4.31 18.43
N GLY A 12 10.50 3.65 17.98
CA GLY A 12 11.30 2.77 18.83
C GLY A 12 10.63 1.41 19.08
N GLY A 13 11.42 0.39 19.40
CA GLY A 13 10.92 -0.94 19.75
C GLY A 13 10.68 -1.10 21.26
N TYR A 14 10.01 -2.20 21.63
CA TYR A 14 10.00 -2.72 23.00
C TYR A 14 11.38 -3.30 23.37
N ASP A 15 11.66 -3.51 24.66
CA ASP A 15 12.92 -4.13 25.10
C ASP A 15 13.10 -5.51 24.41
N GLY A 16 14.06 -5.58 23.47
CA GLY A 16 14.32 -6.76 22.62
C GLY A 16 13.71 -6.76 21.20
N CYS A 17 12.99 -5.72 20.76
CA CYS A 17 12.39 -5.63 19.42
C CYS A 17 13.00 -4.52 18.54
N ILE A 18 12.99 -4.73 17.22
CA ILE A 18 13.48 -3.79 16.20
C ILE A 18 12.48 -2.63 16.05
N TRP A 19 12.99 -1.46 15.68
CA TRP A 19 12.28 -0.20 15.41
C TRP A 19 10.92 -0.37 14.69
N GLU A 20 9.87 0.24 15.25
CA GLU A 20 8.56 0.37 14.60
C GLU A 20 8.40 1.79 14.02
N TRP A 21 7.73 1.89 12.87
CA TRP A 21 7.33 3.17 12.28
C TRP A 21 5.99 3.62 12.84
N ASN A 22 5.92 4.89 13.20
CA ASN A 22 4.72 5.57 13.68
C ASN A 22 4.32 6.69 12.72
N TYR A 23 3.05 7.07 12.80
CA TYR A 23 2.44 8.04 11.90
C TYR A 23 1.47 8.94 12.65
N PHE A 24 1.52 10.23 12.37
CA PHE A 24 0.47 11.17 12.76
C PHE A 24 0.21 12.17 11.65
N TYR A 25 -0.97 12.78 11.70
CA TYR A 25 -1.39 13.81 10.76
C TYR A 25 -1.73 15.10 11.49
N ILE A 26 -1.26 16.24 10.97
CA ILE A 26 -1.68 17.56 11.43
C ILE A 26 -2.50 18.20 10.31
N ASP A 27 -3.78 18.44 10.57
CA ASP A 27 -4.70 18.95 9.53
C ASP A 27 -4.47 20.42 9.16
N LYS A 28 -5.27 20.92 8.21
CA LYS A 28 -5.20 22.32 7.73
C LYS A 28 -5.50 23.34 8.83
N GLN A 29 -6.25 22.94 9.87
CA GLN A 29 -6.61 23.76 11.02
C GLN A 29 -5.55 23.68 12.13
N GLY A 30 -4.63 22.73 12.04
CA GLY A 30 -3.61 22.46 13.03
C GLY A 30 -4.03 21.47 14.11
N THR A 31 -5.12 20.72 13.92
CA THR A 31 -5.52 19.63 14.81
C THR A 31 -4.60 18.44 14.61
N PHE A 32 -4.15 17.85 15.70
CA PHE A 32 -3.39 16.61 15.70
C PHE A 32 -4.31 15.40 15.62
N HIS A 33 -3.93 14.44 14.80
CA HIS A 33 -4.59 13.17 14.61
C HIS A 33 -3.55 12.06 14.73
N ASP A 34 -3.73 11.17 15.70
CA ASP A 34 -2.91 9.97 15.83
C ASP A 34 -3.39 8.91 14.84
N ILE A 35 -2.48 8.45 13.98
CA ILE A 35 -2.76 7.37 13.02
C ILE A 35 -2.24 6.05 13.61
N GLN A 36 -0.99 6.06 14.07
CA GLN A 36 -0.37 4.92 14.73
C GLN A 36 0.76 5.42 15.64
N SER A 37 0.61 5.18 16.94
CA SER A 37 1.61 5.44 17.95
C SER A 37 1.92 4.16 18.74
N SER A 38 3.17 3.71 18.66
CA SER A 38 3.67 2.57 19.44
C SER A 38 5.11 2.80 19.93
N GLY A 39 5.62 1.85 20.72
CA GLY A 39 6.99 1.89 21.23
C GLY A 39 7.23 2.92 22.33
N CYS A 40 8.50 3.14 22.67
CA CYS A 40 8.91 4.07 23.73
C CYS A 40 8.90 5.54 23.30
N ARG A 41 8.78 5.82 22.00
CA ARG A 41 8.70 7.16 21.42
C ARG A 41 7.35 7.43 20.74
N GLY A 42 6.30 6.66 21.05
CA GLY A 42 4.96 6.93 20.55
C GLY A 42 4.48 8.33 20.92
N ILE A 43 3.95 9.07 19.95
CA ILE A 43 3.40 10.42 20.10
C ILE A 43 1.89 10.34 19.88
N ASP A 44 1.12 10.73 20.90
CA ASP A 44 -0.33 10.73 20.92
C ASP A 44 -0.94 12.14 21.12
N ASN A 45 -0.11 13.18 21.07
CA ASN A 45 -0.51 14.55 21.36
C ASN A 45 0.25 15.61 20.55
N LEU A 46 -0.37 16.78 20.38
CA LEU A 46 0.15 17.88 19.56
C LEU A 46 1.47 18.50 20.10
N PRO A 47 1.63 18.78 21.41
CA PRO A 47 2.89 19.32 21.93
C PRO A 47 4.11 18.48 21.56
N ASP A 48 4.04 17.16 21.75
CA ASP A 48 5.15 16.26 21.45
C ASP A 48 5.38 16.14 19.94
N ALA A 49 4.32 16.19 19.13
CA ALA A 49 4.41 16.24 17.68
C ALA A 49 5.15 17.48 17.17
N ILE A 50 4.87 18.65 17.75
CA ILE A 50 5.56 19.90 17.42
C ILE A 50 7.04 19.79 17.78
N GLU A 51 7.35 19.29 18.98
CA GLU A 51 8.73 19.11 19.43
C GLU A 51 9.51 18.20 18.47
N LEU A 52 8.95 17.06 18.06
CA LEU A 52 9.57 16.15 17.10
C LEU A 52 9.87 16.84 15.76
N ILE A 53 8.91 17.58 15.22
CA ILE A 53 9.07 18.28 13.93
C ILE A 53 10.14 19.38 14.03
N GLU A 54 10.24 20.06 15.17
CA GLU A 54 11.22 21.14 15.39
C GLU A 54 12.64 20.62 15.64
N GLN A 55 12.77 19.43 16.23
CA GLN A 55 14.08 18.80 16.48
C GLN A 55 14.78 18.33 15.19
N ASP A 56 14.01 18.06 14.11
CA ASP A 56 14.53 17.66 12.79
C ASP A 56 15.52 16.49 12.87
N GLU A 57 15.16 15.46 13.65
CA GLU A 57 16.02 14.30 13.88
C GLU A 57 16.10 13.36 12.67
N SER A 58 17.20 12.63 12.55
CA SER A 58 17.32 11.53 11.58
C SER A 58 16.25 10.47 11.85
N GLY A 59 15.44 10.16 10.84
CA GLY A 59 14.35 9.18 10.96
C GLY A 59 12.96 9.79 11.14
N THR A 60 12.81 11.10 11.00
CA THR A 60 11.52 11.81 10.87
C THR A 60 11.35 12.31 9.44
N PHE A 61 10.22 12.00 8.81
CA PHE A 61 9.86 12.42 7.46
C PHE A 61 8.54 13.18 7.50
N VAL A 62 8.48 14.32 6.82
CA VAL A 62 7.31 15.22 6.82
C VAL A 62 6.87 15.44 5.38
N TYR A 63 5.63 15.04 5.09
CA TYR A 63 5.03 15.08 3.77
C TYR A 63 3.90 16.12 3.75
N ASP A 64 3.88 17.02 2.77
CA ASP A 64 2.81 17.99 2.54
C ASP A 64 1.65 17.34 1.78
N MET A 65 0.53 17.09 2.46
CA MET A 65 -0.66 16.45 1.89
C MET A 65 -1.43 17.35 0.91
N SER A 66 -0.91 18.53 0.60
CA SER A 66 -1.38 19.37 -0.50
C SER A 66 -0.68 19.05 -1.83
N LYS A 67 0.35 18.19 -1.81
CA LYS A 67 1.19 17.89 -2.97
C LYS A 67 1.17 16.41 -3.27
N ASP A 68 0.70 16.07 -4.46
CA ASP A 68 0.70 14.69 -4.98
C ASP A 68 2.11 14.11 -5.04
N GLU A 69 3.14 14.94 -5.23
CA GLU A 69 4.55 14.54 -5.22
C GLU A 69 4.98 13.98 -3.86
N ASP A 70 4.56 14.61 -2.75
CA ASP A 70 4.88 14.17 -1.40
C ASP A 70 4.08 12.91 -1.02
N ILE A 71 2.82 12.81 -1.45
CA ILE A 71 2.00 11.59 -1.30
C ILE A 71 2.65 10.43 -2.07
N THR A 72 3.09 10.69 -3.30
CA THR A 72 3.79 9.70 -4.14
C THR A 72 5.12 9.28 -3.52
N ALA A 73 5.88 10.22 -2.93
CA ALA A 73 7.13 9.92 -2.23
C ALA A 73 6.87 8.99 -1.04
N PHE A 74 5.88 9.32 -0.21
CA PHE A 74 5.45 8.46 0.89
C PHE A 74 5.11 7.04 0.41
N CYS A 75 4.31 6.91 -0.66
CA CYS A 75 3.93 5.61 -1.22
C CYS A 75 5.13 4.77 -1.71
N LYS A 76 6.18 5.42 -2.22
CA LYS A 76 7.36 4.73 -2.78
C LYS A 76 8.43 4.42 -1.75
N GLU A 77 8.54 5.24 -0.71
CA GLU A 77 9.62 5.17 0.28
C GLU A 77 9.19 4.43 1.55
N SER A 78 7.88 4.28 1.79
CA SER A 78 7.33 3.51 2.91
C SER A 78 6.98 2.09 2.52
N HIS A 79 7.00 1.20 3.51
CA HIS A 79 6.58 -0.20 3.33
C HIS A 79 5.09 -0.27 2.96
N PRO A 80 4.67 -1.14 2.01
CA PRO A 80 3.27 -1.25 1.53
C PRO A 80 2.21 -1.33 2.61
N VAL A 81 2.45 -2.15 3.64
CA VAL A 81 1.55 -2.29 4.81
C VAL A 81 1.28 -0.94 5.49
N HIS A 82 2.27 -0.07 5.59
CA HIS A 82 2.11 1.25 6.20
C HIS A 82 1.36 2.21 5.29
N VAL A 83 1.64 2.17 3.98
CA VAL A 83 0.90 2.96 2.98
C VAL A 83 -0.58 2.61 3.03
N LEU A 84 -0.90 1.31 3.04
CA LEU A 84 -2.27 0.82 3.15
C LEU A 84 -2.92 1.20 4.49
N GLY A 85 -2.18 1.13 5.60
CA GLY A 85 -2.67 1.55 6.91
C GLY A 85 -3.06 3.03 6.96
N VAL A 86 -2.22 3.90 6.39
CA VAL A 86 -2.49 5.35 6.29
C VAL A 86 -3.65 5.63 5.34
N LEU A 87 -3.72 4.94 4.18
CA LEU A 87 -4.83 5.06 3.24
C LEU A 87 -6.17 4.73 3.93
N ARG A 88 -6.26 3.59 4.62
CA ARG A 88 -7.45 3.19 5.40
C ARG A 88 -7.82 4.19 6.48
N TRP A 89 -6.82 4.77 7.15
CA TRP A 89 -7.08 5.81 8.14
C TRP A 89 -7.74 7.02 7.50
N PHE A 90 -7.19 7.52 6.39
CA PHE A 90 -7.78 8.63 5.66
C PHE A 90 -9.19 8.32 5.18
N GLU A 91 -9.46 7.14 4.61
CA GLU A 91 -10.79 6.76 4.12
C GLU A 91 -11.87 6.77 5.20
N ASN A 92 -11.54 6.28 6.40
CA ASN A 92 -12.50 6.23 7.50
C ASN A 92 -12.84 7.63 8.04
N ASP A 93 -11.87 8.56 8.01
CA ASP A 93 -12.01 9.93 8.54
C ASP A 93 -12.21 11.01 7.45
N TYR A 94 -12.32 10.60 6.17
CA TYR A 94 -12.17 11.43 4.96
C TYR A 94 -13.19 12.57 4.81
N ASN A 95 -14.40 12.38 5.35
CA ASN A 95 -15.48 13.36 5.15
C ASN A 95 -15.26 14.66 5.92
N GLU A 96 -14.47 14.66 6.99
CA GLU A 96 -14.30 15.84 7.84
C GLU A 96 -13.04 16.64 7.52
N LEU A 97 -12.00 16.00 6.97
CA LEU A 97 -10.66 16.61 6.81
C LEU A 97 -10.40 17.21 5.42
N GLY A 98 -11.12 16.78 4.38
CA GLY A 98 -10.99 17.33 3.02
C GLY A 98 -9.58 17.20 2.42
N VAL A 99 -8.91 16.08 2.71
CA VAL A 99 -7.62 15.68 2.12
C VAL A 99 -7.91 14.64 1.04
N GLN A 100 -7.19 14.69 -0.08
CA GLN A 100 -7.27 13.65 -1.10
C GLN A 100 -6.04 12.75 -1.07
N PHE A 101 -6.04 11.77 -0.16
CA PHE A 101 -4.95 10.79 -0.06
C PHE A 101 -5.18 9.64 -1.05
N PHE A 102 -4.10 9.08 -1.60
CA PHE A 102 -4.12 7.92 -2.49
C PHE A 102 -2.87 7.07 -2.27
N ALA A 103 -2.98 5.77 -2.54
CA ALA A 103 -1.86 4.87 -2.72
C ALA A 103 -1.44 4.80 -4.20
N VAL A 104 -0.20 4.37 -4.45
CA VAL A 104 0.34 4.18 -5.80
C VAL A 104 0.62 2.70 -6.02
N CYS A 105 0.04 2.14 -7.08
CA CYS A 105 0.30 0.76 -7.51
C CYS A 105 1.75 0.61 -8.00
N SER A 106 2.46 -0.39 -7.48
CA SER A 106 3.85 -0.68 -7.82
C SER A 106 4.04 -1.14 -9.26
N ALA A 107 3.02 -1.77 -9.87
CA ALA A 107 3.11 -2.30 -11.24
C ALA A 107 2.80 -1.21 -12.30
N CYS A 108 1.62 -0.58 -12.21
CA CYS A 108 1.16 0.36 -13.24
C CYS A 108 1.45 1.84 -12.92
N GLY A 109 1.80 2.16 -11.66
CA GLY A 109 1.95 3.54 -11.19
C GLY A 109 0.62 4.30 -11.03
N GLY A 110 -0.51 3.60 -11.18
CA GLY A 110 -1.86 4.13 -10.99
C GLY A 110 -2.10 4.56 -9.55
N GLN A 111 -2.93 5.58 -9.38
CA GLN A 111 -3.32 6.11 -8.08
C GLN A 111 -4.68 5.53 -7.68
N ASN A 112 -4.80 5.06 -6.45
CA ASN A 112 -6.06 4.56 -5.91
C ASN A 112 -6.32 5.15 -4.53
N SER A 113 -7.53 5.65 -4.31
CA SER A 113 -7.99 6.21 -3.05
C SER A 113 -8.97 5.29 -2.31
N ASP A 114 -9.08 4.04 -2.75
CA ASP A 114 -9.88 2.99 -2.11
C ASP A 114 -8.95 1.86 -1.66
N ALA A 115 -8.87 1.64 -0.35
CA ALA A 115 -7.98 0.68 0.28
C ALA A 115 -8.47 -0.75 0.10
N ASP A 116 -9.75 -0.96 -0.19
CA ASP A 116 -10.29 -2.28 -0.49
C ASP A 116 -9.87 -2.75 -1.89
N ASP A 117 -9.51 -1.81 -2.77
CA ASP A 117 -8.96 -2.08 -4.10
C ASP A 117 -7.42 -2.24 -4.11
N MET A 118 -6.77 -2.15 -2.94
CA MET A 118 -5.32 -2.26 -2.81
C MET A 118 -4.91 -3.54 -2.09
N ILE A 119 -3.96 -4.27 -2.68
CA ILE A 119 -3.48 -5.57 -2.22
C ILE A 119 -1.98 -5.47 -1.91
N VAL A 120 -1.59 -5.92 -0.71
CA VAL A 120 -0.19 -6.04 -0.32
C VAL A 120 0.25 -7.48 -0.55
N GLU A 121 1.25 -7.66 -1.42
CA GLU A 121 1.91 -8.94 -1.62
C GLU A 121 3.40 -8.77 -1.28
N GLY A 122 3.85 -9.32 -0.15
CA GLY A 122 5.22 -9.11 0.32
C GLY A 122 5.58 -7.61 0.43
N ASP A 123 6.57 -7.18 -0.37
CA ASP A 123 7.09 -5.81 -0.39
C ASP A 123 6.51 -4.94 -1.53
N ILE A 124 5.46 -5.41 -2.23
CA ILE A 124 4.77 -4.64 -3.28
C ILE A 124 3.32 -4.31 -2.89
N LEU A 125 2.84 -3.17 -3.39
CA LEU A 125 1.47 -2.72 -3.26
C LEU A 125 0.84 -2.68 -4.65
N LEU A 126 -0.25 -3.40 -4.86
CA LEU A 126 -0.88 -3.54 -6.18
C LEU A 126 -2.33 -3.06 -6.10
N ASP A 127 -2.82 -2.44 -7.15
CA ASP A 127 -4.26 -2.35 -7.34
C ASP A 127 -4.84 -3.74 -7.69
N TYR A 128 -6.14 -3.90 -7.48
CA TYR A 128 -6.86 -5.16 -7.73
C TYR A 128 -6.68 -5.67 -9.17
N GLU A 129 -6.68 -4.78 -10.15
CA GLU A 129 -6.53 -5.14 -11.57
C GLU A 129 -5.15 -5.74 -11.84
N CYS A 130 -4.08 -5.08 -11.41
CA CYS A 130 -2.70 -5.53 -11.56
C CYS A 130 -2.46 -6.83 -10.80
N TYR A 131 -2.98 -6.94 -9.57
CA TYR A 131 -2.87 -8.17 -8.79
C TYR A 131 -3.55 -9.34 -9.53
N SER A 132 -4.78 -9.15 -10.00
CA SER A 132 -5.55 -10.19 -10.69
C SER A 132 -4.87 -10.64 -11.99
N LEU A 133 -4.28 -9.70 -12.75
CA LEU A 133 -3.55 -10.01 -13.99
C LEU A 133 -2.26 -10.80 -13.76
N GLY A 134 -1.58 -10.59 -12.64
CA GLY A 134 -0.33 -11.28 -12.32
C GLY A 134 -0.48 -12.47 -11.36
N GLN A 135 -1.71 -12.85 -10.99
CA GLN A 135 -1.96 -13.98 -10.09
C GLN A 135 -2.05 -15.29 -10.88
N CYS A 136 -1.30 -16.31 -10.47
CA CYS A 136 -1.48 -17.65 -11.00
C CYS A 136 -2.59 -18.38 -10.23
N PRO A 137 -3.64 -18.89 -10.88
CA PRO A 137 -4.76 -19.54 -10.20
C PRO A 137 -4.44 -20.94 -9.67
N SER A 138 -3.34 -21.57 -10.11
CA SER A 138 -2.93 -22.89 -9.60
C SER A 138 -2.12 -22.82 -8.31
N CYS A 139 -1.21 -21.84 -8.17
CA CYS A 139 -0.44 -21.66 -6.94
C CYS A 139 -1.00 -20.54 -6.04
N GLU A 140 -2.00 -19.80 -6.53
CA GLU A 140 -2.66 -18.67 -5.86
C GLU A 140 -1.70 -17.51 -5.50
N GLN A 141 -0.44 -17.55 -5.98
CA GLN A 141 0.57 -16.52 -5.77
C GLN A 141 0.51 -15.47 -6.87
N TYR A 142 0.82 -14.22 -6.51
CA TYR A 142 1.18 -13.21 -7.49
C TYR A 142 2.60 -13.48 -8.00
N VAL A 143 2.71 -13.74 -9.30
CA VAL A 143 3.98 -14.00 -9.99
C VAL A 143 4.41 -12.81 -10.86
N GLY A 144 3.48 -11.90 -11.17
CA GLY A 144 3.70 -10.80 -12.11
C GLY A 144 3.15 -11.13 -13.49
N ASP A 145 2.66 -10.13 -14.21
CA ASP A 145 2.09 -10.30 -15.56
C ASP A 145 3.13 -10.80 -16.58
N ASP A 146 4.37 -10.33 -16.47
CA ASP A 146 5.50 -10.77 -17.28
C ASP A 146 5.92 -12.24 -17.02
N GLU A 147 5.53 -12.83 -15.89
CA GLU A 147 5.89 -14.19 -15.46
C GLU A 147 4.80 -15.23 -15.81
N LEU A 148 3.70 -14.78 -16.43
CA LEU A 148 2.71 -15.61 -17.10
C LEU A 148 3.05 -15.69 -18.59
N GLU A 149 3.94 -16.62 -18.93
CA GLU A 149 4.50 -16.69 -20.29
C GLU A 149 3.49 -17.30 -21.27
N PRO A 150 3.20 -16.66 -22.42
CA PRO A 150 2.29 -17.21 -23.41
C PRO A 150 2.88 -18.50 -24.00
N VAL A 151 2.08 -19.56 -24.07
CA VAL A 151 2.53 -20.83 -24.65
C VAL A 151 2.26 -20.89 -26.14
N ASN A 152 3.12 -21.61 -26.87
CA ASN A 152 2.90 -21.84 -28.30
C ASN A 152 1.69 -22.75 -28.49
N ARG A 153 0.55 -22.17 -28.89
CA ARG A 153 -0.71 -22.89 -29.18
C ARG A 153 -0.59 -23.98 -30.25
N ASN A 154 0.50 -24.03 -31.03
CA ASN A 154 0.76 -25.13 -31.98
C ASN A 154 1.37 -26.38 -31.31
N GLU A 155 1.96 -26.22 -30.13
CA GLU A 155 2.57 -27.28 -29.33
C GLU A 155 1.68 -27.66 -28.14
N HIS A 156 0.94 -26.67 -27.62
CA HIS A 156 0.05 -26.77 -26.47
C HIS A 156 -1.35 -26.26 -26.86
N HIS A 157 -2.14 -27.14 -27.50
CA HIS A 157 -3.38 -26.76 -28.18
C HIS A 157 -4.51 -26.23 -27.31
N ASP A 158 -4.45 -26.44 -25.99
CA ASP A 158 -5.52 -26.14 -25.04
C ASP A 158 -5.08 -25.16 -23.93
N PHE A 159 -3.98 -24.42 -24.12
CA PHE A 159 -3.43 -23.55 -23.10
C PHE A 159 -2.99 -22.21 -23.69
N ASP A 160 -3.16 -21.15 -22.89
CA ASP A 160 -2.85 -19.77 -23.24
C ASP A 160 -1.52 -19.32 -22.66
N TYR A 161 -1.24 -19.67 -21.41
CA TYR A 161 0.01 -19.33 -20.74
C TYR A 161 0.49 -20.44 -19.78
N ILE A 162 1.75 -20.32 -19.36
CA ILE A 162 2.36 -21.14 -18.32
C ILE A 162 2.86 -20.23 -17.19
N CYS A 163 2.58 -20.61 -15.95
CA CYS A 163 3.12 -19.91 -14.80
C CYS A 163 4.60 -20.26 -14.62
N SER A 164 5.48 -19.25 -14.57
CA SER A 164 6.91 -19.48 -14.43
C SER A 164 7.30 -20.08 -13.06
N ASP A 165 6.50 -19.91 -12.02
CA ASP A 165 6.79 -20.45 -10.69
C ASP A 165 6.36 -21.92 -10.54
N CYS A 166 5.07 -22.21 -10.74
CA CYS A 166 4.53 -23.55 -10.51
C CYS A 166 4.63 -24.47 -11.73
N LYS A 167 4.94 -23.91 -12.91
CA LYS A 167 5.04 -24.61 -14.20
C LYS A 167 3.73 -25.28 -14.66
N GLU A 168 2.60 -24.86 -14.11
CA GLU A 168 1.27 -25.27 -14.56
C GLU A 168 0.82 -24.45 -15.77
N TYR A 169 0.08 -25.12 -16.66
CA TYR A 169 -0.47 -24.53 -17.89
C TYR A 169 -1.92 -24.14 -17.68
N HIS A 170 -2.30 -22.99 -18.22
CA HIS A 170 -3.60 -22.35 -17.96
C HIS A 170 -4.34 -22.02 -19.25
N ASP A 171 -5.66 -21.99 -19.17
CA ASP A 171 -6.61 -21.70 -20.26
C ASP A 171 -7.59 -20.61 -19.75
N GLU A 172 -7.50 -19.41 -20.31
CA GLU A 172 -8.24 -18.23 -19.84
C GLU A 172 -9.76 -18.41 -19.99
N GLU A 173 -10.23 -19.07 -21.05
CA GLU A 173 -11.67 -19.30 -21.28
C GLU A 173 -12.24 -20.26 -20.24
N ARG A 174 -11.54 -21.36 -19.94
CA ARG A 174 -12.00 -22.35 -18.95
C ARG A 174 -11.98 -21.80 -17.52
N GLU A 175 -11.01 -20.95 -17.20
CA GLU A 175 -10.92 -20.35 -15.87
C GLU A 175 -12.00 -19.28 -15.65
N ALA A 176 -12.32 -18.48 -16.67
CA ALA A 176 -13.44 -17.55 -16.64
C ALA A 176 -14.79 -18.27 -16.42
N GLU A 177 -15.03 -19.40 -17.09
CA GLU A 177 -16.22 -20.23 -16.87
C GLU A 177 -16.31 -20.77 -15.43
N SER A 178 -15.18 -21.17 -14.84
CA SER A 178 -15.13 -21.68 -13.46
C SER A 178 -15.47 -20.62 -12.40
N LEU A 179 -15.08 -19.36 -12.64
CA LEU A 179 -15.37 -18.22 -11.78
C LEU A 179 -16.83 -17.77 -11.88
N GLU A 180 -17.45 -17.87 -13.06
CA GLU A 180 -18.88 -17.61 -13.22
C GLU A 180 -19.74 -18.65 -12.49
N ASP A 181 -19.34 -19.92 -12.49
CA ASP A 181 -20.06 -21.00 -11.80
C ASP A 181 -20.02 -20.89 -10.27
N LEU A 182 -18.99 -20.26 -9.71
CA LEU A 182 -18.85 -20.02 -8.26
C LEU A 182 -19.64 -18.81 -7.74
N ARG A 183 -20.18 -17.97 -8.63
CA ARG A 183 -20.97 -16.77 -8.29
C ARG A 183 -22.48 -17.04 -8.14
N TRP A 184 -22.90 -18.30 -8.15
CA TRP A 184 -24.30 -18.77 -7.94
C TRP A 184 -24.51 -19.46 -6.58
#